data_AF-A0A932DK98-F1
#
_entry.id   AF-A0A932DK98-F1
#
_cell.length_a   1.000
_cell.length_b   1.000
_cell.length_c   1.000
_cell.angle_alpha   90.00
_cell.angle_beta   90.00
_cell.angle_gamma   90.00
#
_symmetry.space_group_name_H-M   'P 1'
#
loop_
_entity.id
_entity.type
_entity.pdbx_description
1 polymer ?
#
loop_
_entity_poly.entity_id
_entity_poly.type
_entity_poly.pdbx_seq_one_letter_code
_entity_poly.pdbx_strand_id
1 'polypeptide(L)'
;MQNVAHTRYKEFSRAFRQAPWRVQTQWIATLAAVAVAIIALAGMYLSEASRAATAGRDVQSLQADKADLQLAIDRQRVQIADARSLTRLETRARELGYVPAEIAQVEYLLVPGYPGTQLAASPTAPAASDAVPDYNESLGSWLAQTLSALMRPGG
;
A
#
# COMPACT_ATOMS: atom_id res chain seq x y z
N MET A 1 -54.58 -3.43 84.08
CA MET A 1 -54.54 -2.16 83.31
C MET A 1 -53.08 -1.81 83.08
N GLN A 2 -52.69 -1.57 81.81
CA GLN A 2 -51.50 -0.89 81.25
C GLN A 2 -50.13 -1.14 81.92
N ASN A 3 -49.20 -1.90 81.32
CA ASN A 3 -48.39 -1.65 80.11
C ASN A 3 -47.36 -0.51 80.26
N VAL A 4 -46.20 -0.70 79.61
CA VAL A 4 -45.03 0.19 79.44
C VAL A 4 -44.02 0.05 80.61
N ALA A 5 -42.76 -0.36 80.46
CA ALA A 5 -41.79 -0.07 79.41
C ALA A 5 -40.76 -1.21 79.28
N HIS A 6 -40.73 -1.89 78.13
CA HIS A 6 -39.52 -2.56 77.65
C HIS A 6 -38.88 -1.63 76.62
N THR A 7 -38.02 -0.72 77.07
CA THR A 7 -37.16 0.05 76.16
C THR A 7 -36.06 -0.88 75.65
N ARG A 8 -36.38 -1.42 74.47
CA ARG A 8 -35.58 -2.19 73.52
C ARG A 8 -34.09 -1.80 73.55
N TYR A 9 -33.27 -2.80 73.83
CA TYR A 9 -31.83 -2.80 73.65
C TYR A 9 -31.47 -2.26 72.26
N LYS A 10 -30.38 -1.52 72.17
CA LYS A 10 -29.80 -0.98 70.93
C LYS A 10 -29.68 -2.10 69.87
N GLU A 11 -30.56 -2.10 68.88
CA GLU A 11 -30.35 -2.87 67.65
C GLU A 11 -29.48 -2.03 66.73
N PHE A 12 -28.21 -2.39 66.76
CA PHE A 12 -27.19 -2.06 65.78
C PHE A 12 -27.75 -2.10 64.36
N SER A 13 -27.48 -1.03 63.61
CA SER A 13 -27.01 -1.03 62.22
C SER A 13 -27.61 -2.04 61.22
N ARG A 14 -27.81 -1.55 59.99
CA ARG A 14 -27.89 -2.32 58.73
C ARG A 14 -29.28 -2.86 58.36
N ALA A 15 -30.11 -1.98 57.82
CA ALA A 15 -30.80 -2.34 56.59
C ALA A 15 -29.94 -1.77 55.45
N PHE A 16 -29.13 -2.65 54.88
CA PHE A 16 -28.14 -2.39 53.85
C PHE A 16 -28.71 -1.51 52.73
N ARG A 17 -28.29 -0.24 52.76
CA ARG A 17 -27.80 0.52 51.60
C ARG A 17 -27.86 -0.33 50.34
N GLN A 18 -28.92 -0.10 49.55
CA GLN A 18 -29.16 -0.70 48.24
C GLN A 18 -27.82 -0.85 47.52
N ALA A 19 -27.41 -2.10 47.31
CA ALA A 19 -26.04 -2.50 47.04
C ALA A 19 -25.33 -1.60 46.01
N PRO A 20 -24.48 -0.64 46.45
CA PRO A 20 -23.70 0.19 45.53
C PRO A 20 -22.59 -0.61 44.82
N TRP A 21 -22.42 -1.88 45.21
CA TRP A 21 -21.51 -2.87 44.62
C TRP A 21 -21.70 -3.03 43.11
N ARG A 22 -22.93 -2.95 42.58
CA ARG A 22 -23.18 -3.18 41.14
C ARG A 22 -22.62 -2.06 40.27
N VAL A 23 -22.72 -0.80 40.73
CA VAL A 23 -22.19 0.35 39.99
C VAL A 23 -20.66 0.35 40.09
N GLN A 24 -20.09 0.02 41.25
CA GLN A 24 -18.63 -0.12 41.40
C GLN A 24 -18.06 -1.25 40.53
N THR A 25 -18.73 -2.41 40.47
CA THR A 25 -18.29 -3.51 39.59
C THR A 25 -18.49 -3.19 38.11
N GLN A 26 -19.52 -2.42 37.74
CA GLN A 26 -19.69 -1.94 36.35
C GLN A 26 -18.55 -1.02 35.90
N TRP A 27 -18.13 -0.05 36.72
CA TRP A 27 -16.99 0.82 36.38
C TRP A 27 -15.67 0.06 36.27
N ILE A 28 -15.46 -0.94 37.14
CA ILE A 28 -14.27 -1.80 37.06
C ILE A 28 -14.34 -2.66 35.80
N ALA A 29 -15.52 -3.20 35.44
CA ALA A 29 -15.70 -3.99 34.24
C ALA A 29 -15.53 -3.17 32.95
N THR A 30 -16.02 -1.93 32.91
CA THR A 30 -15.81 -1.04 31.76
C THR A 30 -14.35 -0.62 31.64
N LEU A 31 -13.68 -0.29 32.75
CA LEU A 31 -12.25 0.01 32.76
C LEU A 31 -11.44 -1.20 32.27
N ALA A 32 -11.77 -2.41 32.73
CA ALA A 32 -11.12 -3.64 32.30
C ALA A 32 -11.36 -3.90 30.79
N ALA A 33 -12.58 -3.69 30.30
CA ALA A 33 -12.90 -3.85 28.87
C ALA A 33 -12.12 -2.85 27.99
N VAL A 34 -12.01 -1.59 28.43
CA VAL A 34 -11.21 -0.57 27.73
C VAL A 34 -9.73 -0.94 27.75
N ALA A 35 -9.20 -1.41 28.88
CA ALA A 35 -7.81 -1.85 28.97
C ALA A 35 -7.53 -3.04 28.03
N VAL A 36 -8.43 -4.02 27.95
CA VAL A 36 -8.33 -5.14 27.00
C VAL A 36 -8.39 -4.66 25.56
N ALA A 37 -9.26 -3.70 25.23
CA ALA A 37 -9.31 -3.10 23.90
C ALA A 37 -8.02 -2.37 23.53
N ILE A 38 -7.42 -1.60 24.46
CA ILE A 38 -6.13 -0.94 24.26
C ILE A 38 -5.02 -1.97 24.06
N ILE A 39 -4.98 -3.04 24.85
CA ILE A 39 -3.99 -4.12 24.70
C ILE A 39 -4.16 -4.84 23.36
N ALA A 40 -5.38 -5.09 22.91
CA ALA A 40 -5.65 -5.70 21.62
C ALA A 40 -5.21 -4.78 20.46
N LEU A 41 -5.49 -3.48 20.55
CA LEU A 41 -5.03 -2.49 19.56
C LEU A 41 -3.51 -2.35 19.57
N ALA A 42 -2.88 -2.30 20.74
CA ALA A 42 -1.42 -2.27 20.87
C ALA A 42 -0.78 -3.55 20.34
N GLY A 43 -1.38 -4.72 20.60
CA GLY A 43 -0.96 -6.00 20.04
C GLY A 43 -1.12 -6.06 18.52
N MET A 44 -2.20 -5.49 17.98
CA MET A 44 -2.41 -5.37 16.53
C MET A 44 -1.36 -4.44 15.91
N TYR A 45 -1.13 -3.26 16.50
CA TYR A 45 -0.12 -2.29 16.05
C TYR A 45 1.30 -2.88 16.13
N LEU A 46 1.57 -3.69 17.15
CA LEU A 46 2.81 -4.44 17.29
C LEU A 46 2.89 -5.61 16.30
N SER A 47 1.76 -6.22 15.95
CA SER A 47 1.70 -7.30 14.96
C SER A 47 1.99 -6.80 13.53
N GLU A 48 1.64 -5.55 13.22
CA GLU A 48 2.11 -4.86 12.02
C GLU A 48 3.62 -4.59 12.06
N ALA A 49 4.16 -4.15 13.20
CA ALA A 49 5.60 -3.98 13.38
C ALA A 49 6.38 -5.31 13.29
N SER A 50 5.76 -6.43 13.66
CA SER A 50 6.41 -7.76 13.63
C SER A 50 6.43 -8.40 12.24
N ARG A 51 5.49 -8.06 11.34
CA ARG A 51 5.58 -8.46 9.92
C ARG A 51 6.70 -7.74 9.18
N ALA A 52 7.14 -6.57 9.67
CA ALA A 52 8.24 -5.82 9.07
C ALA A 52 9.63 -6.45 9.26
N ALA A 53 9.84 -7.29 10.29
CA ALA A 53 11.15 -7.87 10.57
C ALA A 53 11.52 -9.04 9.61
N THR A 54 10.54 -9.85 9.21
CA THR A 54 10.75 -10.95 8.23
C THR A 54 10.47 -10.50 6.81
N ALA A 55 9.42 -9.68 6.58
CA ALA A 55 9.15 -9.11 5.25
C ALA A 55 10.23 -8.11 4.82
N GLY A 56 10.93 -7.46 5.75
CA GLY A 56 12.03 -6.55 5.44
C GLY A 56 13.21 -7.23 4.76
N ARG A 57 13.56 -8.46 5.17
CA ARG A 57 14.67 -9.22 4.56
C ARG A 57 14.32 -9.67 3.15
N ASP A 58 13.10 -10.14 2.93
CA ASP A 58 12.63 -10.58 1.61
C ASP A 58 12.47 -9.38 0.66
N VAL A 59 12.02 -8.23 1.16
CA VAL A 59 11.98 -6.98 0.39
C VAL A 59 13.41 -6.53 0.05
N GLN A 60 14.36 -6.63 0.97
CA GLN A 60 15.75 -6.28 0.72
C GLN A 60 16.39 -7.21 -0.31
N SER A 61 16.11 -8.52 -0.27
CA SER A 61 16.60 -9.46 -1.28
C SER A 61 15.98 -9.20 -2.65
N LEU A 62 14.66 -8.97 -2.72
CA LEU A 62 13.97 -8.64 -3.98
C LEU A 62 14.46 -7.31 -4.58
N GLN A 63 14.82 -6.33 -3.74
CA GLN A 63 15.42 -5.08 -4.20
C GLN A 63 16.84 -5.28 -4.74
N ALA A 64 17.65 -6.13 -4.10
CA ALA A 64 18.97 -6.50 -4.58
C ALA A 64 18.87 -7.23 -5.94
N ASP A 65 17.98 -8.23 -6.04
CA ASP A 65 17.74 -8.98 -7.29
C ASP A 65 17.28 -8.04 -8.42
N LYS A 66 16.39 -7.09 -8.10
CA LYS A 66 15.95 -6.08 -9.07
C LYS A 66 17.12 -5.21 -9.55
N ALA A 67 17.99 -4.76 -8.65
CA ALA A 67 19.15 -3.95 -9.01
C ALA A 67 20.12 -4.71 -9.92
N ASP A 68 20.38 -5.99 -9.62
CA ASP A 68 21.24 -6.85 -10.43
C ASP A 68 20.66 -7.08 -11.83
N LEU A 69 19.35 -7.35 -11.92
CA LEU A 69 18.65 -7.48 -13.20
C LEU A 69 18.68 -6.19 -14.02
N GLN A 70 18.50 -5.04 -13.37
CA GLN A 70 18.56 -3.74 -14.02
C GLN A 70 19.95 -3.50 -14.65
N LEU A 71 21.01 -3.78 -13.88
CA LEU A 71 22.39 -3.67 -14.34
C LEU A 71 22.66 -4.61 -15.53
N ALA A 72 22.12 -5.83 -15.50
CA ALA A 72 22.25 -6.78 -16.61
C ALA A 72 21.56 -6.27 -17.89
N ILE A 73 20.34 -5.71 -17.77
CA ILE A 73 19.62 -5.09 -18.89
C ILE A 73 20.43 -3.94 -19.48
N ASP A 74 20.95 -3.05 -18.64
CA ASP A 74 21.71 -1.89 -19.10
C ASP A 74 22.99 -2.31 -19.83
N ARG A 75 23.70 -3.31 -19.31
CA ARG A 75 24.86 -3.90 -19.98
C ARG A 75 24.50 -4.50 -21.35
N GLN A 76 23.35 -5.16 -21.46
CA GLN A 76 22.91 -5.75 -22.72
C GLN A 76 22.48 -4.67 -23.72
N ARG A 77 21.84 -3.59 -23.25
CA ARG A 77 21.50 -2.42 -24.07
C ARG A 77 22.73 -1.75 -24.65
N VAL A 78 23.79 -1.59 -23.85
CA VAL A 78 25.09 -1.07 -24.33
C VAL A 78 25.66 -1.96 -25.43
N GLN A 79 25.61 -3.28 -25.27
CA GLN A 79 26.09 -4.21 -26.31
C GLN A 79 25.28 -4.12 -27.61
N ILE A 80 23.95 -4.01 -27.51
CA ILE A 80 23.10 -3.82 -28.69
C ILE A 80 23.40 -2.48 -29.37
N ALA A 81 23.60 -1.42 -28.60
CA ALA A 81 23.96 -0.11 -29.12
C ALA A 81 25.33 -0.13 -29.80
N ASP A 82 26.32 -0.84 -29.23
CA ASP A 82 27.63 -1.04 -29.85
C ASP A 82 27.52 -1.85 -31.16
N ALA A 83 26.76 -2.95 -31.14
CA ALA A 83 26.54 -3.79 -32.32
C ALA A 83 25.77 -3.06 -33.44
N ARG A 84 24.87 -2.13 -33.08
CA ARG A 84 24.15 -1.26 -34.01
C ARG A 84 24.84 0.07 -34.26
N SER A 85 26.04 0.28 -33.70
CA SER A 85 26.72 1.57 -33.87
C SER A 85 27.02 1.79 -35.34
N LEU A 86 26.67 2.97 -35.82
CA LEU A 86 26.90 3.39 -37.20
C LEU A 86 28.38 3.20 -37.58
N THR A 87 29.29 3.43 -36.63
CA THR A 87 30.73 3.24 -36.79
C THR A 87 31.12 1.79 -37.11
N ARG A 88 30.54 0.79 -36.43
CA ARG A 88 30.77 -0.64 -36.74
C ARG A 88 30.22 -1.00 -38.12
N LEU A 89 29.02 -0.50 -38.43
CA LEU A 89 28.37 -0.75 -39.71
C LEU A 89 29.19 -0.15 -40.87
N GLU A 90 29.66 1.10 -40.73
CA GLU A 90 30.52 1.79 -41.68
C GLU A 90 31.88 1.11 -41.85
N THR A 91 32.48 0.64 -40.76
CA THR A 91 33.75 -0.08 -40.81
C THR A 91 33.57 -1.38 -41.59
N ARG A 92 32.52 -2.15 -41.29
CA ARG A 92 32.22 -3.39 -42.00
C ARG A 92 31.84 -3.15 -43.46
N ALA A 93 31.11 -2.08 -43.76
CA ALA A 93 30.77 -1.70 -45.12
C ALA A 93 32.04 -1.40 -45.93
N ARG A 94 32.99 -0.65 -45.35
CA ARG A 94 34.30 -0.39 -45.97
C ARG A 94 35.12 -1.66 -46.19
N GLU A 95 35.15 -2.58 -45.23
CA GLU A 95 35.81 -3.90 -45.38
C GLU A 95 35.22 -4.73 -46.54
N LEU A 96 33.91 -4.62 -46.77
CA LEU A 96 33.21 -5.28 -47.86
C LEU A 96 33.34 -4.54 -49.21
N GLY A 97 34.08 -3.42 -49.25
CA GLY A 97 34.30 -2.63 -50.45
C GLY A 97 33.19 -1.63 -50.78
N TYR A 98 32.23 -1.41 -49.87
CA TYR A 98 31.24 -0.37 -50.04
C TYR A 98 31.86 1.01 -49.77
N VAL A 99 31.40 1.99 -50.54
CA VAL A 99 31.83 3.40 -50.47
C VAL A 99 30.60 4.25 -50.16
N PRO A 100 30.71 5.34 -49.37
CA PRO A 100 29.60 6.25 -49.14
C PRO A 100 29.01 6.73 -50.47
N ALA A 101 27.70 6.61 -50.64
CA ALA A 101 27.03 7.05 -51.85
C ALA A 101 27.03 8.59 -51.93
N GLU A 102 27.50 9.14 -53.04
CA GLU A 102 27.36 10.57 -53.30
C GLU A 102 25.94 10.89 -53.79
N ILE A 103 25.43 12.09 -53.50
CA ILE A 103 24.07 12.51 -53.85
C ILE A 103 23.78 12.33 -55.36
N ALA A 104 24.80 12.51 -56.20
CA ALA A 104 24.70 12.33 -57.65
C ALA A 104 24.52 10.87 -58.11
N GLN A 105 24.75 9.90 -57.22
CA GLN A 105 24.68 8.45 -57.50
C GLN A 105 23.42 7.79 -56.93
N VAL A 106 22.54 8.56 -56.27
CA VAL A 106 21.32 8.05 -55.64
C VAL A 106 20.15 8.13 -56.64
N GLU A 107 19.67 6.98 -57.09
CA GLU A 107 18.48 6.88 -57.94
C GLU A 107 17.24 6.59 -57.08
N TYR A 108 16.20 7.42 -57.22
CA TYR A 108 14.95 7.29 -56.47
C TYR A 108 13.94 6.46 -57.26
N LEU A 109 13.62 5.26 -56.77
CA LEU A 109 12.60 4.41 -57.35
C LEU A 109 11.24 4.69 -56.71
N LEU A 110 10.23 5.09 -57.50
CA LEU A 110 8.85 5.22 -57.01
C LEU A 110 8.21 3.83 -56.96
N VAL A 111 8.01 3.30 -55.76
CA VAL A 111 7.32 2.02 -55.54
C VAL A 111 5.81 2.28 -55.43
N PRO A 112 4.98 1.77 -56.37
CA PRO A 112 3.53 1.94 -56.31
C PRO A 112 2.96 1.28 -55.04
N GLY A 113 2.19 2.04 -54.26
CA GLY A 113 1.60 1.56 -53.01
C GLY A 113 2.49 1.63 -51.78
N TYR A 114 3.67 2.28 -51.86
CA TYR A 114 4.50 2.52 -50.67
C TYR A 114 3.83 3.58 -49.77
N PRO A 115 3.41 3.25 -48.54
CA PRO A 115 2.68 4.17 -47.65
C PRO A 115 3.55 5.30 -47.07
N GLY A 116 4.80 5.46 -47.54
CA GLY A 116 5.79 6.36 -46.96
C GLY A 116 6.34 5.82 -45.64
N THR A 117 7.49 6.32 -45.22
CA THR A 117 7.97 6.10 -43.86
C THR A 117 7.06 6.88 -42.93
N GLN A 118 6.03 6.22 -42.40
CA GLN A 118 5.26 6.75 -41.29
C GLN A 118 6.24 6.80 -40.12
N LEU A 119 6.79 7.99 -39.86
CA LEU A 119 7.44 8.26 -38.58
C LEU A 119 6.39 7.92 -37.54
N ALA A 120 6.50 6.74 -36.93
CA ALA A 120 5.65 6.36 -35.83
C ALA A 120 5.77 7.51 -34.84
N ALA A 121 4.68 8.30 -34.71
CA ALA A 121 4.62 9.31 -33.68
C ALA A 121 5.09 8.62 -32.42
N SER A 122 6.13 9.15 -31.77
CA SER A 122 6.63 8.66 -30.47
C SER A 122 5.40 8.23 -29.69
N PRO A 123 5.31 6.96 -29.23
CA PRO A 123 4.07 6.42 -28.68
C PRO A 123 3.56 7.48 -27.73
N THR A 124 2.44 8.11 -28.09
CA THR A 124 1.81 9.12 -27.24
C THR A 124 1.74 8.43 -25.90
N ALA A 125 2.47 8.96 -24.91
CA ALA A 125 2.42 8.43 -23.55
C ALA A 125 0.94 8.19 -23.29
N PRO A 126 0.53 6.97 -22.91
CA PRO A 126 -0.88 6.64 -22.77
C PRO A 126 -1.49 7.80 -22.00
N ALA A 127 -2.48 8.47 -22.62
CA ALA A 127 -3.15 9.61 -22.01
C ALA A 127 -3.37 9.21 -20.56
N ALA A 128 -2.70 9.92 -19.65
CA ALA A 128 -2.67 9.55 -18.24
C ALA A 128 -4.11 9.26 -17.89
N SER A 129 -4.41 7.99 -17.61
CA SER A 129 -5.78 7.61 -17.32
C SER A 129 -6.09 8.35 -16.04
N ASP A 130 -6.83 9.44 -16.18
CA ASP A 130 -7.40 10.25 -15.11
C ASP A 130 -8.44 9.38 -14.40
N ALA A 131 -7.90 8.42 -13.67
CA ALA A 131 -8.58 7.58 -12.71
C ALA A 131 -7.48 6.98 -11.82
N VAL A 132 -6.60 7.84 -11.31
CA VAL A 132 -6.05 7.56 -9.98
C VAL A 132 -7.28 7.59 -9.07
N PRO A 133 -7.70 6.46 -8.46
CA PRO A 133 -8.78 6.51 -7.50
C PRO A 133 -8.35 7.50 -6.42
N ASP A 134 -9.19 8.49 -6.13
CA ASP A 134 -8.94 9.41 -5.04
C ASP A 134 -9.05 8.61 -3.74
N TYR A 135 -7.94 8.02 -3.29
CA TYR A 135 -7.81 7.31 -2.01
C TYR A 135 -7.71 8.33 -0.85
N ASN A 136 -8.54 9.37 -0.89
CA ASN A 136 -8.71 10.35 0.17
C ASN A 136 -9.68 9.85 1.27
N GLU A 137 -10.26 8.67 1.12
CA GLU A 137 -10.93 8.04 2.26
C GLU A 137 -9.89 7.64 3.30
N SER A 138 -9.73 8.51 4.30
CA SER A 138 -8.88 8.26 5.46
C SER A 138 -9.40 7.04 6.22
N LEU A 139 -8.51 6.27 6.84
CA LEU A 139 -8.88 5.15 7.74
C LEU A 139 -9.92 5.54 8.80
N GLY A 140 -9.98 6.82 9.17
CA GLY A 140 -10.98 7.38 10.06
C GLY A 140 -12.41 7.34 9.51
N SER A 141 -12.62 7.56 8.21
CA SER A 141 -13.96 7.49 7.60
C SER A 141 -14.46 6.05 7.56
N TRP A 142 -13.60 5.09 7.20
CA TRP A 142 -13.93 3.67 7.29
C TRP A 142 -14.23 3.22 8.73
N LEU A 143 -13.45 3.68 9.72
CA LEU A 143 -13.67 3.33 11.11
C LEU A 143 -15.02 3.88 11.60
N ALA A 144 -15.34 5.13 11.28
CA ALA A 144 -16.62 5.74 11.60
C ALA A 144 -17.80 5.01 10.93
N GLN A 145 -17.64 4.58 9.67
CA GLN A 145 -18.63 3.78 8.93
C GLN A 145 -18.86 2.41 9.60
N THR A 146 -17.78 1.75 10.03
CA THR A 146 -17.84 0.44 10.68
C THR A 146 -18.48 0.53 12.06
N LEU A 147 -18.13 1.56 12.83
CA LEU A 147 -18.69 1.78 14.16
C LEU A 147 -20.18 2.14 14.10
N SER A 148 -20.57 2.98 13.13
CA SER A 148 -21.97 3.34 12.90
C SER A 148 -22.80 2.17 12.36
N ALA A 149 -22.20 1.27 11.57
CA ALA A 149 -22.86 0.02 11.16
C ALA A 149 -23.13 -0.91 12.34
N LEU A 150 -22.23 -0.98 13.33
CA LEU A 150 -22.43 -1.77 14.55
C LEU A 150 -23.43 -1.13 15.53
N MET A 151 -23.43 0.21 15.64
CA MET A 151 -24.32 0.97 16.51
C MET A 151 -25.73 1.19 15.94
N ARG A 152 -26.00 0.68 14.74
CA ARG A 152 -27.33 0.57 14.18
C ARG A 152 -27.86 -0.86 14.41
N PRO A 153 -28.27 -1.23 15.64
CA PRO A 153 -29.13 -2.41 15.81
C PRO A 153 -30.42 -2.13 15.03
N GLY A 154 -30.89 -3.15 14.31
CA GLY A 154 -31.88 -3.02 13.23
C GLY A 154 -33.14 -2.21 13.55
N GLY A 155 -33.76 -1.71 12.47
CA GLY A 155 -35.21 -1.52 12.47
C GLY A 155 -35.95 -2.85 12.58
#